data_AF-A0A7V1LNN4-F1
#
_entry.id   AF-A0A7V1LNN4-F1
#
_cell.length_a   1.000
_cell.length_b   1.000
_cell.length_c   1.000
_cell.angle_alpha   90.00
_cell.angle_beta   90.00
_cell.angle_gamma   90.00
#
_symmetry.space_group_name_H-M   'P 1'
#
loop_
_entity.id
_entity.type
_entity.pdbx_description
1 polymer ?
#
loop_
_entity_poly.entity_id
_entity_poly.type
_entity_poly.pdbx_seq_one_letter_code
_entity_poly.pdbx_strand_id
1 'polypeptide(L)'
;EITDFISEIASRTNLLALNASIEAARAGDAGRGFSVVADEIRNLAERSAKAAEEISDLIEDIQTGTSQTLKAIENGEKEVSEGTKLVDGAAEALSEILDSVEISTNSTVDISKATEEQARSSQNIVESLDRIAGIAKETAKGAKESKKSASTLEYLSRQLNQAVEKFRLSE
;
A
#
# COMPACT_ATOMS: atom_id res chain seq x y z
N GLU A 1 47.74 9.02 20.77
CA GLU A 1 48.26 10.16 21.56
C GLU A 1 48.67 9.78 22.98
N ILE A 2 47.76 9.38 23.88
CA ILE A 2 48.15 9.04 25.27
C ILE A 2 48.96 7.74 25.34
N THR A 3 48.57 6.71 24.59
CA THR A 3 49.31 5.44 24.51
C THR A 3 50.70 5.62 23.89
N ASP A 4 50.81 6.42 22.83
CA ASP A 4 52.10 6.79 22.23
C ASP A 4 53.01 7.52 23.22
N PHE A 5 52.44 8.45 24.00
CA PHE A 5 53.18 9.15 25.05
C PHE A 5 53.66 8.21 26.18
N ILE A 6 52.84 7.23 26.57
CA ILE A 6 53.24 6.19 27.55
C ILE A 6 54.36 5.31 26.98
N SER A 7 54.28 4.94 25.70
CA SER A 7 55.34 4.18 25.01
C SER A 7 56.65 4.98 24.93
N GLU A 8 56.58 6.29 24.68
CA GLU A 8 57.74 7.18 24.72
C GLU A 8 58.37 7.26 26.13
N ILE A 9 57.55 7.41 27.17
CA ILE A 9 58.02 7.41 28.57
C ILE A 9 58.67 6.06 28.93
N ALA A 10 58.06 4.95 28.52
CA ALA A 10 58.58 3.62 28.77
C ALA A 10 59.94 3.43 28.06
N SER A 11 60.07 3.86 26.81
CA SER A 11 61.34 3.82 26.06
C SER A 11 62.44 4.68 26.71
N ARG A 12 62.10 5.90 27.16
CA ARG A 12 63.06 6.75 27.91
C ARG A 12 63.46 6.12 29.23
N THR A 13 62.52 5.54 29.96
CA THR A 13 62.75 4.86 31.24
C THR A 13 63.63 3.62 31.04
N ASN A 14 63.42 2.88 29.96
CA ASN A 14 64.23 1.74 29.56
C ASN A 14 65.69 2.14 29.27
N LEU A 15 65.89 3.24 28.54
CA LEU A 15 67.22 3.80 28.27
C LEU A 15 67.92 4.32 29.54
N LEU A 16 67.17 4.97 30.43
CA LEU A 16 67.67 5.42 31.74
C LEU A 16 68.10 4.23 32.61
N ALA A 17 67.30 3.16 32.65
CA ALA A 17 67.60 1.94 33.37
C ALA A 17 68.83 1.23 32.81
N LEU A 18 68.97 1.15 31.48
CA LEU A 18 70.15 0.59 30.83
C LEU A 18 71.44 1.34 31.22
N ASN A 19 71.41 2.67 31.19
CA ASN A 19 72.55 3.48 31.62
C ASN A 19 72.90 3.25 33.10
N ALA A 20 71.89 3.07 33.95
CA ALA A 20 72.08 2.75 35.37
C ALA A 20 72.68 1.34 35.57
N SER A 21 72.23 0.32 34.83
CA SER A 21 72.82 -1.04 34.87
C SER A 21 74.28 -1.03 34.43
N ILE A 22 74.63 -0.25 33.40
CA ILE A 22 76.02 -0.09 32.91
C ILE A 22 76.91 0.54 34.00
N GLU A 23 76.45 1.63 34.63
CA GLU A 23 77.25 2.32 35.66
C GLU A 23 77.35 1.47 36.94
N ALA A 24 76.30 0.71 37.29
CA ALA A 24 76.32 -0.24 38.40
C ALA A 24 77.33 -1.38 38.17
N ALA A 25 77.43 -1.91 36.96
CA ALA A 25 78.45 -2.91 36.60
C ALA A 25 79.88 -2.34 36.70
N ARG A 26 80.04 -1.05 36.39
CA ARG A 26 81.33 -0.33 36.47
C ARG A 26 81.81 -0.13 37.91
N ALA A 27 80.89 -0.03 38.87
CA ALA A 27 81.18 0.10 40.31
C ALA A 27 81.54 -1.23 41.00
N GLY A 28 81.50 -2.36 40.29
CA GLY A 28 81.90 -3.67 40.82
C GLY A 28 81.04 -4.14 42.00
N ASP A 29 81.67 -4.60 43.09
CA ASP A 29 80.97 -5.15 44.26
C ASP A 29 80.05 -4.13 44.95
N ALA A 30 80.37 -2.83 44.89
CA ALA A 30 79.56 -1.75 45.47
C ALA A 30 78.27 -1.48 44.66
N GLY A 31 78.23 -1.88 43.38
CA GLY A 31 77.12 -1.63 42.46
C GLY A 31 76.10 -2.76 42.35
N ARG A 32 76.34 -3.93 42.97
CA ARG A 32 75.44 -5.11 42.83
C ARG A 32 73.98 -4.82 43.14
N GLY A 33 73.70 -4.11 44.23
CA GLY A 33 72.32 -3.75 44.61
C GLY A 33 71.66 -2.81 43.60
N PHE A 34 72.41 -1.85 43.06
CA PHE A 34 71.93 -0.93 42.03
C PHE A 34 71.69 -1.62 40.68
N SER A 35 72.50 -2.61 40.33
CA SER A 35 72.33 -3.40 39.10
C SER A 35 71.00 -4.16 39.09
N VAL A 36 70.62 -4.77 40.23
CA VAL A 36 69.35 -5.49 40.35
C VAL A 36 68.15 -4.55 40.22
N VAL A 37 68.22 -3.37 40.84
CA VAL A 37 67.16 -2.36 40.74
C VAL A 37 67.04 -1.81 39.33
N ALA A 38 68.17 -1.56 38.65
CA ALA A 38 68.17 -1.08 37.28
C ALA A 38 67.58 -2.10 36.29
N ASP A 39 67.89 -3.40 36.46
CA ASP A 39 67.29 -4.46 35.65
C ASP A 39 65.77 -4.63 35.88
N GLU A 40 65.30 -4.43 37.12
CA GLU A 40 63.86 -4.44 37.44
C GLU A 40 63.12 -3.25 36.82
N ILE A 41 63.71 -2.04 36.86
CA ILE A 41 63.16 -0.85 36.19
C ILE A 41 63.10 -1.07 34.69
N ARG A 42 64.14 -1.69 34.11
CA ARG A 42 64.19 -2.05 32.69
C ARG A 42 63.05 -3.00 32.31
N ASN A 43 62.84 -4.06 33.10
CA ASN A 43 61.75 -5.01 32.89
C ASN A 43 60.37 -4.32 32.99
N LEU A 44 60.18 -3.45 33.98
CA LEU A 44 58.92 -2.72 34.15
C LEU A 44 58.65 -1.74 32.99
N ALA A 45 59.70 -1.11 32.46
CA ALA A 45 59.62 -0.24 31.30
C ALA A 45 59.23 -1.02 30.04
N GLU A 46 59.86 -2.16 29.77
CA GLU A 46 59.50 -3.04 28.65
C GLU A 46 58.05 -3.53 28.74
N ARG A 47 57.62 -3.95 29.93
CA ARG A 47 56.22 -4.35 30.18
C ARG A 47 55.23 -3.21 30.00
N SER A 48 55.60 -1.99 30.40
CA SER A 48 54.76 -0.80 30.22
C SER A 48 54.62 -0.42 28.75
N ALA A 49 55.70 -0.50 27.96
CA ALA A 49 55.67 -0.25 26.53
C ALA A 49 54.75 -1.27 25.82
N LYS A 50 54.90 -2.55 26.14
CA LYS A 50 54.04 -3.62 25.59
C LYS A 50 52.57 -3.42 25.94
N ALA A 51 52.27 -3.09 27.19
CA ALA A 51 50.89 -2.80 27.60
C ALA A 51 50.31 -1.57 26.86
N ALA A 52 51.12 -0.54 26.60
CA ALA A 52 50.69 0.63 25.85
C ALA A 52 50.39 0.29 24.38
N GLU A 53 51.18 -0.60 23.75
CA GLU A 53 50.94 -1.12 22.41
C GLU A 53 49.63 -1.94 22.35
N GLU A 54 49.43 -2.88 23.27
CA GLU A 54 48.18 -3.66 23.36
C GLU A 54 46.94 -2.77 23.55
N ILE A 55 47.05 -1.68 24.31
CA ILE A 55 45.96 -0.70 24.46
C ILE A 55 45.74 0.10 23.17
N SER A 56 46.80 0.48 22.45
CA SER A 56 46.67 1.16 21.15
C SER A 56 45.91 0.30 20.14
N ASP A 57 46.27 -0.98 20.02
CA ASP A 57 45.61 -1.93 19.12
C ASP A 57 44.12 -2.08 19.48
N LEU A 58 43.82 -2.22 20.77
CA LEU A 58 42.43 -2.30 21.25
C LEU A 58 41.63 -1.03 20.93
N ILE A 59 42.25 0.14 21.02
CA ILE A 59 41.60 1.42 20.66
C ILE A 59 41.33 1.46 19.16
N GLU A 60 42.27 1.03 18.32
CA GLU A 60 42.09 0.98 16.87
C GLU A 60 40.93 0.04 16.48
N ASP A 61 40.85 -1.13 17.12
CA ASP A 61 39.74 -2.08 16.93
C ASP A 61 38.40 -1.45 17.34
N ILE A 62 38.34 -0.77 18.48
CA ILE A 62 37.13 -0.08 18.95
C ILE A 62 36.73 1.04 17.99
N GLN A 63 37.69 1.83 17.50
CA GLN A 63 37.43 2.90 16.54
C GLN A 63 36.90 2.34 15.21
N THR A 64 37.49 1.25 14.73
CA THR A 64 37.05 0.55 13.52
C THR A 64 35.62 0.02 13.69
N GLY A 65 35.34 -0.67 14.80
CA GLY A 65 33.99 -1.18 15.11
C GLY A 65 32.96 -0.06 15.26
N THR A 66 33.35 1.08 15.85
CA THR A 66 32.50 2.27 15.96
C THR A 66 32.19 2.86 14.58
N SER A 67 33.18 2.98 13.70
CA SER A 67 32.98 3.47 12.33
C SER A 67 32.06 2.56 11.52
N GLN A 68 32.20 1.23 11.66
CA GLN A 68 31.29 0.28 11.02
C GLN A 68 29.86 0.40 11.55
N THR A 69 29.70 0.58 12.87
CA THR A 69 28.39 0.77 13.50
C THR A 69 27.72 2.05 12.98
N LEU A 70 28.46 3.16 12.85
CA LEU A 70 27.95 4.40 12.28
C LEU A 70 27.43 4.19 10.85
N LYS A 71 28.19 3.50 9.99
CA LYS A 71 27.74 3.17 8.63
C LYS A 71 26.48 2.32 8.61
N ALA A 72 26.37 1.36 9.52
CA ALA A 72 25.16 0.53 9.64
C ALA A 72 23.94 1.37 10.08
N ILE A 73 24.14 2.33 10.98
CA ILE A 73 23.09 3.27 11.40
C ILE A 73 22.66 4.17 10.24
N GLU A 74 23.60 4.75 9.48
CA GLU A 74 23.31 5.58 8.31
C GLU A 74 22.50 4.81 7.25
N ASN A 75 22.89 3.55 6.99
CA ASN A 75 22.13 2.68 6.08
C ASN A 75 20.72 2.38 6.63
N GLY A 76 20.60 2.09 7.93
CA GLY A 76 19.32 1.85 8.58
C GLY A 76 18.40 3.07 8.53
N GLU A 77 18.93 4.28 8.72
CA GLU A 77 18.18 5.52 8.58
C GLU A 77 17.63 5.69 7.15
N LYS A 78 18.45 5.38 6.14
CA LYS A 78 18.03 5.41 4.74
C LYS A 78 16.92 4.39 4.45
N GLU A 79 17.06 3.16 4.91
CA GLU A 79 16.04 2.12 4.76
C GLU A 79 14.71 2.50 5.43
N VAL A 80 14.77 3.08 6.64
CA VAL A 80 13.57 3.58 7.33
C VAL A 80 12.92 4.73 6.56
N SER A 81 13.71 5.65 6.00
CA SER A 81 13.21 6.74 5.17
C SER A 81 12.51 6.24 3.90
N GLU A 82 13.10 5.27 3.20
CA GLU A 82 12.50 4.62 2.03
C GLU A 82 11.23 3.83 2.41
N GLY A 83 11.27 3.09 3.52
CA GLY A 83 10.12 2.37 4.04
C GLY A 83 8.95 3.29 4.38
N THR A 84 9.22 4.46 4.96
CA THR A 84 8.19 5.46 5.28
C THR A 84 7.50 5.96 4.01
N LYS A 85 8.27 6.28 2.95
CA LYS A 85 7.70 6.70 1.65
C LYS A 85 6.83 5.63 1.01
N LEU A 86 7.21 4.35 1.13
CA LEU A 86 6.40 3.25 0.63
C LEU A 86 5.08 3.12 1.39
N VAL A 87 5.11 3.30 2.72
CA VAL A 87 3.90 3.30 3.55
C VAL A 87 2.98 4.47 3.19
N ASP A 88 3.53 5.66 2.97
CA ASP A 88 2.75 6.83 2.56
C ASP A 88 2.06 6.59 1.20
N GLY A 89 2.79 6.03 0.22
CA GLY A 89 2.20 5.67 -1.08
C GLY A 89 1.12 4.57 -0.98
N ALA A 90 1.30 3.60 -0.07
CA ALA A 90 0.27 2.60 0.19
C ALA A 90 -0.99 3.21 0.84
N ALA A 91 -0.83 4.19 1.73
CA ALA A 91 -1.94 4.91 2.35
C ALA A 91 -2.73 5.72 1.32
N GLU A 92 -2.05 6.40 0.39
CA GLU A 92 -2.68 7.13 -0.72
C GLU A 92 -3.49 6.19 -1.63
N ALA A 93 -2.89 5.06 -2.05
CA ALA A 93 -3.58 4.07 -2.87
C ALA A 93 -4.82 3.48 -2.17
N LEU A 94 -4.76 3.25 -0.85
CA LEU A 94 -5.91 2.81 -0.07
C LEU A 94 -7.00 3.87 0.01
N SER A 95 -6.64 5.16 0.07
CA SER A 95 -7.60 6.26 0.01
C SER A 95 -8.34 6.29 -1.32
N GLU A 96 -7.64 6.15 -2.45
CA GLU A 96 -8.26 6.09 -3.78
C GLU A 96 -9.21 4.90 -3.94
N ILE A 97 -8.86 3.75 -3.34
CA ILE A 97 -9.72 2.57 -3.30
C ILE A 97 -11.01 2.87 -2.52
N LEU A 98 -10.91 3.53 -1.36
CA LEU A 98 -12.08 3.89 -0.56
C LEU A 98 -13.02 4.83 -1.32
N ASP A 99 -12.49 5.85 -1.98
CA ASP A 99 -13.27 6.79 -2.80
C ASP A 99 -13.99 6.05 -3.95
N SER A 100 -13.30 5.11 -4.60
CA SER A 100 -13.87 4.29 -5.68
C SER A 100 -14.99 3.37 -5.19
N VAL A 101 -14.86 2.82 -3.98
CA VAL A 101 -15.88 2.00 -3.32
C VAL A 101 -17.10 2.84 -2.96
N GLU A 102 -16.91 4.06 -2.48
CA GLU A 102 -18.01 4.99 -2.18
C GLU A 102 -18.81 5.33 -3.45
N ILE A 103 -18.13 5.67 -4.55
CA ILE A 103 -18.76 5.94 -5.85
C ILE A 103 -19.55 4.72 -6.34
N SER A 104 -18.98 3.52 -6.22
CA SER A 104 -19.62 2.27 -6.63
C SER A 104 -20.86 1.97 -5.78
N THR A 105 -20.81 2.26 -4.48
CA THR A 105 -21.92 2.08 -3.55
C THR A 105 -23.07 3.03 -3.90
N ASN A 106 -22.77 4.30 -4.13
CA ASN A 106 -23.76 5.29 -4.55
C ASN A 106 -24.41 4.92 -5.89
N SER A 107 -23.61 4.48 -6.87
CA SER A 107 -24.11 4.02 -8.16
C SER A 107 -25.06 2.81 -8.01
N THR A 108 -24.76 1.89 -7.09
CA THR A 108 -25.62 0.72 -6.81
C THR A 108 -26.97 1.16 -6.23
N VAL A 109 -26.98 2.16 -5.34
CA VAL A 109 -28.21 2.74 -4.79
C VAL A 109 -29.06 3.37 -5.90
N ASP A 110 -28.44 4.12 -6.81
CA ASP A 110 -29.15 4.76 -7.92
C ASP A 110 -29.70 3.73 -8.92
N ILE A 111 -28.94 2.68 -9.23
CA ILE A 111 -29.42 1.55 -10.05
C ILE A 111 -30.62 0.87 -9.38
N SER A 112 -30.59 0.67 -8.06
CA SER A 112 -31.71 0.07 -7.33
C SER A 112 -32.97 0.92 -7.45
N LYS A 113 -32.86 2.25 -7.29
CA LYS A 113 -33.99 3.18 -7.44
C LYS A 113 -34.54 3.16 -8.87
N ALA A 114 -33.66 3.23 -9.88
CA ALA A 114 -34.06 3.18 -11.29
C ALA A 114 -34.76 1.86 -11.64
N THR A 115 -34.31 0.74 -11.06
CA THR A 115 -34.93 -0.57 -11.23
C THR A 115 -36.32 -0.63 -10.62
N GLU A 116 -36.52 -0.03 -9.45
CA GLU A 116 -37.83 0.07 -8.80
C GLU A 116 -38.81 0.93 -9.62
N GLU A 117 -38.35 2.06 -10.17
CA GLU A 117 -39.14 2.88 -11.09
C GLU A 117 -39.50 2.13 -12.37
N GLN A 118 -38.55 1.38 -12.94
CA GLN A 118 -38.77 0.56 -14.13
C GLN A 118 -39.81 -0.54 -13.88
N ALA A 119 -39.77 -1.18 -12.71
CA ALA A 119 -40.77 -2.18 -12.31
C ALA A 119 -42.17 -1.57 -12.24
N ARG A 120 -42.30 -0.39 -11.62
CA ARG A 120 -43.57 0.36 -11.55
C ARG A 120 -44.09 0.76 -12.93
N SER A 121 -43.20 1.26 -13.79
CA SER A 121 -43.54 1.61 -15.18
C SER A 121 -44.02 0.39 -15.97
N SER A 122 -43.36 -0.76 -15.80
CA SER A 122 -43.77 -2.02 -16.42
C SER A 122 -45.17 -2.45 -15.98
N GLN A 123 -45.53 -2.23 -14.72
CA GLN A 123 -46.87 -2.49 -14.20
C GLN A 123 -47.94 -1.61 -14.88
N ASN A 124 -47.64 -0.32 -15.07
CA ASN A 124 -48.54 0.59 -15.80
C ASN A 124 -48.71 0.18 -17.27
N ILE A 125 -47.67 -0.37 -17.90
CA ILE A 125 -47.74 -0.91 -19.27
C ILE A 125 -48.70 -2.09 -19.31
N VAL A 126 -48.60 -3.03 -18.36
CA VAL A 126 -49.51 -4.18 -18.28
C VAL A 126 -50.96 -3.73 -18.15
N GLU A 127 -51.24 -2.77 -17.26
CA GLU A 127 -52.60 -2.21 -17.11
C GLU A 127 -53.11 -1.54 -18.39
N SER A 128 -52.21 -0.85 -19.12
CA SER A 128 -52.55 -0.21 -20.39
C SER A 128 -52.87 -1.24 -21.47
N LEU A 129 -52.13 -2.35 -21.51
CA LEU A 129 -52.39 -3.46 -22.42
C LEU A 129 -53.73 -4.16 -22.14
N ASP A 130 -54.09 -4.34 -20.87
CA ASP A 130 -55.41 -4.87 -20.49
C ASP A 130 -56.55 -3.97 -20.98
N ARG A 131 -56.39 -2.64 -20.86
CA ARG A 131 -57.37 -1.68 -21.40
C ARG A 131 -57.47 -1.77 -22.93
N ILE A 132 -56.34 -1.86 -23.63
CA ILE A 132 -56.31 -2.01 -25.09
C ILE A 132 -57.02 -3.30 -25.52
N ALA A 133 -56.77 -4.41 -24.82
CA ALA A 133 -57.45 -5.68 -25.07
C ALA A 133 -58.97 -5.57 -24.88
N GLY A 134 -59.42 -4.84 -23.85
CA GLY A 134 -60.82 -4.51 -23.62
C GLY A 134 -61.45 -3.73 -24.79
N ILE A 135 -60.80 -2.65 -25.23
CA ILE A 135 -61.25 -1.81 -26.36
C ILE A 135 -61.30 -2.63 -27.66
N ALA A 136 -60.31 -3.49 -27.91
CA ALA A 136 -60.28 -4.36 -29.08
C ALA A 136 -61.47 -5.34 -29.09
N LYS A 137 -61.82 -5.89 -27.92
CA LYS A 137 -62.99 -6.78 -27.76
C LYS A 137 -64.31 -6.04 -28.01
N GLU A 138 -64.44 -4.82 -27.51
CA GLU A 138 -65.62 -3.97 -27.75
C GLU A 138 -65.74 -3.58 -29.23
N THR A 139 -64.63 -3.22 -29.86
CA THR A 139 -64.57 -2.91 -31.30
C THR A 139 -64.99 -4.12 -32.15
N ALA A 140 -64.51 -5.31 -31.82
CA ALA A 140 -64.90 -6.55 -32.50
C ALA A 140 -66.40 -6.85 -32.34
N LYS A 141 -66.98 -6.58 -31.15
CA LYS A 141 -68.42 -6.69 -30.90
C LYS A 141 -69.20 -5.69 -31.77
N GLY A 142 -68.81 -4.42 -31.77
CA GLY A 142 -69.44 -3.38 -32.60
C GLY A 142 -69.39 -3.70 -34.09
N ALA A 143 -68.26 -4.21 -34.60
CA ALA A 143 -68.15 -4.66 -35.99
C ALA A 143 -69.12 -5.82 -36.33
N LYS A 144 -69.32 -6.76 -35.40
CA LYS A 144 -70.29 -7.86 -35.56
C LYS A 144 -71.73 -7.36 -35.58
N GLU A 145 -72.06 -6.38 -34.74
CA GLU A 145 -73.37 -5.72 -34.73
C GLU A 145 -73.61 -4.94 -36.04
N SER A 146 -72.63 -4.16 -36.49
CA SER A 146 -72.67 -3.45 -37.78
C SER A 146 -72.88 -4.40 -38.95
N LYS A 147 -72.17 -5.54 -38.99
CA LYS A 147 -72.38 -6.58 -40.00
C LYS A 147 -73.82 -7.11 -39.98
N LYS A 148 -74.37 -7.38 -38.80
CA LYS A 148 -75.76 -7.85 -38.64
C LYS A 148 -76.76 -6.80 -39.18
N SER A 149 -76.58 -5.53 -38.83
CA SER A 149 -77.42 -4.45 -39.32
C SER A 149 -77.34 -4.28 -40.84
N ALA A 150 -76.14 -4.39 -41.42
CA ALA A 150 -75.95 -4.35 -42.87
C ALA A 150 -76.68 -5.50 -43.57
N SER A 151 -76.61 -6.73 -43.05
CA SER A 151 -77.37 -7.87 -43.59
C SER A 151 -78.89 -7.67 -43.50
N THR A 152 -79.39 -7.08 -42.41
CA THR A 152 -80.82 -6.75 -42.28
C THR A 152 -81.24 -5.69 -43.30
N LEU A 153 -80.43 -4.64 -43.50
CA LEU A 153 -80.65 -3.60 -44.51
C LEU A 153 -80.68 -4.18 -45.92
N GLU A 154 -79.75 -5.09 -46.24
CA GLU A 154 -79.73 -5.78 -47.53
C GLU A 154 -81.03 -6.59 -47.75
N TYR A 155 -81.45 -7.35 -46.74
CA TYR A 155 -82.70 -8.11 -46.79
C TYR A 155 -83.93 -7.22 -47.02
N LEU A 156 -84.06 -6.14 -46.25
CA LEU A 156 -85.17 -5.18 -46.40
C LEU A 156 -85.16 -4.50 -47.78
N SER A 157 -83.99 -4.15 -48.30
CA SER A 157 -83.84 -3.58 -49.64
C SER A 157 -84.31 -4.56 -50.73
N ARG A 158 -83.98 -5.85 -50.61
CA ARG A 158 -84.49 -6.89 -51.53
C ARG A 158 -86.01 -7.03 -51.44
N GLN A 159 -86.59 -7.04 -50.23
CA GLN A 159 -88.04 -7.08 -50.04
C GLN A 159 -88.75 -5.86 -50.64
N LEU A 160 -88.18 -4.66 -50.45
CA LEU A 160 -88.72 -3.43 -51.01
C LEU A 160 -88.70 -3.47 -52.53
N ASN A 161 -87.59 -3.89 -53.15
CA ASN A 161 -87.49 -4.03 -54.60
C ASN A 161 -88.54 -5.01 -55.15
N GLN A 162 -88.72 -6.18 -54.51
CA GLN A 162 -89.77 -7.14 -54.89
C GLN A 162 -91.18 -6.55 -54.76
N ALA A 163 -91.44 -5.76 -53.72
CA ALA A 163 -92.73 -5.10 -53.53
C ALA A 163 -92.97 -4.07 -54.65
N VAL A 164 -91.98 -3.25 -54.98
CA VAL A 164 -92.06 -2.25 -56.07
C VAL A 164 -92.26 -2.92 -57.43
N GLU A 165 -91.61 -4.05 -57.71
CA GLU A 165 -91.84 -4.80 -58.96
C GLU A 165 -93.29 -5.25 -59.14
N LYS A 166 -93.98 -5.65 -58.05
CA LYS A 166 -95.41 -6.00 -58.13
C LYS A 166 -96.31 -4.83 -58.51
N PHE A 167 -95.88 -3.59 -58.26
CA PHE A 167 -96.62 -2.38 -58.61
C PHE A 167 -96.17 -1.75 -59.94
N ARG A 168 -95.11 -2.27 -60.58
CA ARG A 168 -94.79 -1.90 -61.96
C ARG A 168 -95.83 -2.55 -62.88
N LEU A 169 -96.79 -1.75 -63.31
CA LEU A 169 -97.65 -2.09 -64.44
C LEU A 169 -96.76 -2.32 -65.66
N SER A 170 -96.85 -3.52 -66.22
CA SER A 170 -96.20 -3.90 -67.47
C SER A 170 -96.70 -2.99 -68.59
N GLU A 171 -95.80 -2.17 -69.14
CA GLU A 171 -95.90 -1.67 -70.52
C GLU A 171 -95.59 -2.79 -71.51
#